data_AF-A0AA38CJY4-F1
#
_entry.id   AF-A0AA38CJY4-F1
#
_cell.length_a   1.000
_cell.length_b   1.000
_cell.length_c   1.000
_cell.angle_alpha   90.00
_cell.angle_beta   90.00
_cell.angle_gamma   90.00
#
_symmetry.space_group_name_H-M   'P 1'
#
loop_
_entity.id
_entity.type
_entity.pdbx_description
1 polymer ?
#
loop_
_entity_poly.entity_id
_entity_poly.type
_entity_poly.pdbx_seq_one_letter_code
_entity_poly.pdbx_strand_id
1 'polypeptide(L)'
;PTSKFPHPLSRVKQPAGYRLSYQVVDSLIWLGIRDIINDFRKKKLKLRPVTYLSGTQGSITDLPTGYIWSPHLVPKPEDWGPKVDVVGFCFLNLASDFTPEESLLKWLEGGKNPIYVGFGSL
;
A
#
# COMPACT_ATOMS: atom_id res chain seq x y z
N PRO A 1 5.09 10.32 0.54
CA PRO A 1 6.58 10.30 0.44
C PRO A 1 7.25 10.35 1.81
N THR A 2 8.41 9.71 1.99
CA THR A 2 9.20 9.77 3.24
C THR A 2 10.70 9.82 2.94
N SER A 3 11.48 10.26 3.91
CA SER A 3 12.94 10.26 3.91
C SER A 3 13.53 9.08 4.70
N LYS A 4 12.69 8.20 5.28
CA LYS A 4 13.14 7.05 6.10
C LYS A 4 13.47 5.80 5.27
N PHE A 5 12.83 5.63 4.12
CA PHE A 5 13.06 4.50 3.20
C PHE A 5 12.74 4.90 1.75
N PRO A 6 13.32 4.23 0.75
CA PRO A 6 13.07 4.54 -0.67
C PRO A 6 11.68 4.08 -1.11
N HIS A 7 11.21 4.62 -2.23
CA HIS A 7 10.00 4.14 -2.90
C HIS A 7 10.15 2.64 -3.21
N PRO A 8 9.14 1.78 -2.97
CA PRO A 8 9.25 0.32 -3.10
C PRO A 8 9.70 -0.18 -4.48
N LEU A 9 9.30 0.53 -5.54
CA LEU A 9 9.72 0.23 -6.92
C LEU A 9 11.10 0.81 -7.29
N SER A 10 11.73 1.55 -6.38
CA SER A 10 13.07 2.10 -6.58
C SER A 10 14.11 1.26 -5.83
N ARG A 11 15.34 1.22 -6.34
CA ARG A 11 16.48 0.54 -5.69
C ARG A 11 17.49 1.54 -5.10
N VAL A 12 17.01 2.72 -4.71
CA VAL A 12 17.86 3.78 -4.16
C VAL A 12 18.37 3.35 -2.79
N LYS A 13 19.70 3.24 -2.64
CA LYS A 13 20.33 2.85 -1.37
C LYS A 13 20.69 4.04 -0.49
N GLN A 14 20.93 5.21 -1.10
CA GLN A 14 21.38 6.41 -0.40
C GLN A 14 20.19 7.13 0.27
N PRO A 15 20.22 7.38 1.60
CA PRO A 15 19.13 8.04 2.32
C PRO A 15 18.73 9.40 1.75
N ALA A 16 19.70 10.18 1.26
CA ALA A 16 19.45 11.47 0.61
C ALA A 16 18.52 11.37 -0.61
N GLY A 17 18.47 10.20 -1.27
CA GLY A 17 17.62 9.96 -2.44
C GLY A 17 16.26 9.35 -2.13
N TYR A 18 15.96 9.01 -0.86
CA TYR A 18 14.72 8.30 -0.50
C TYR A 18 13.48 9.13 -0.85
N ARG A 19 13.42 10.39 -0.42
CA ARG A 19 12.28 11.26 -0.71
C ARG A 19 12.13 11.54 -2.21
N LEU A 20 13.25 11.74 -2.91
CA LEU A 20 13.29 11.98 -4.36
C LEU A 20 12.80 10.76 -5.15
N SER A 21 13.08 9.55 -4.67
CA SER A 21 12.63 8.33 -5.34
C SER A 21 11.11 8.25 -5.48
N TYR A 22 10.34 8.76 -4.51
CA TYR A 22 8.88 8.88 -4.62
C TYR A 22 8.49 9.83 -5.74
N GLN A 23 9.07 11.03 -5.78
CA GLN A 23 8.74 12.02 -6.81
C GLN A 23 8.99 11.49 -8.22
N VAL A 24 10.10 10.79 -8.43
CA VAL A 24 10.46 10.22 -9.74
C VAL A 24 9.51 9.10 -10.12
N VAL A 25 9.31 8.11 -9.24
CA VAL A 25 8.47 6.94 -9.56
C VAL A 25 6.99 7.34 -9.71
N ASP A 26 6.47 8.17 -8.81
CA ASP A 26 5.07 8.64 -8.88
C ASP A 26 4.82 9.44 -10.17
N SER A 27 5.82 10.21 -10.63
CA SER A 27 5.74 10.94 -11.90
C SER A 27 5.71 10.00 -13.11
N LEU A 28 6.48 8.90 -13.09
CA LEU A 28 6.47 7.89 -14.15
C LEU A 28 5.13 7.14 -14.20
N ILE A 29 4.60 6.75 -13.03
CA ILE A 29 3.26 6.16 -12.91
C ILE A 29 2.22 7.12 -13.48
N TRP A 30 2.25 8.38 -13.05
CA TRP A 30 1.34 9.41 -13.54
C TRP A 30 1.42 9.57 -15.06
N LEU A 31 2.62 9.63 -15.63
CA LEU A 31 2.83 9.74 -17.08
C LEU A 31 2.12 8.61 -17.84
N GLY A 32 2.15 7.38 -17.33
CA GLY A 32 1.52 6.21 -17.96
C GLY A 32 -0.01 6.19 -17.88
N ILE A 33 -0.62 6.75 -16.82
CA ILE A 33 -2.07 6.65 -16.59
C ILE A 33 -2.85 7.94 -16.85
N ARG A 34 -2.16 9.08 -17.01
CA ARG A 34 -2.80 10.41 -17.08
C ARG A 34 -3.87 10.52 -18.17
N ASP A 35 -3.66 9.90 -19.32
CA ASP A 35 -4.52 10.11 -20.49
C ASP A 35 -5.85 9.39 -20.26
N ILE A 36 -5.80 8.19 -19.68
CA ILE A 36 -6.98 7.43 -19.21
C ILE A 36 -7.77 8.23 -18.17
N ILE A 37 -7.07 8.78 -17.17
CA ILE A 37 -7.70 9.59 -16.12
C ILE A 37 -8.33 10.87 -16.68
N ASN A 38 -7.62 11.58 -17.55
CA ASN A 38 -8.10 12.82 -18.14
C ASN A 38 -9.26 12.59 -19.11
N ASP A 39 -9.26 11.49 -19.85
CA ASP A 39 -10.39 11.08 -20.68
C ASP A 39 -11.62 10.79 -19.83
N PHE A 40 -11.47 10.04 -18.74
CA PHE A 40 -12.55 9.78 -17.80
C PHE A 40 -13.10 11.08 -17.20
N ARG A 41 -12.21 11.96 -16.72
CA ARG A 41 -12.58 13.28 -16.16
C ARG A 41 -13.37 14.12 -17.15
N LYS A 42 -12.92 14.25 -18.39
CA LYS A 42 -13.59 15.08 -19.41
C LYS A 42 -14.90 14.45 -19.89
N LYS A 43 -14.86 13.17 -20.28
CA LYS A 43 -15.97 12.52 -21.00
C LYS A 43 -17.10 12.12 -20.05
N LYS A 44 -16.78 11.62 -18.85
CA LYS A 44 -17.74 11.10 -17.87
C LYS A 44 -18.06 12.09 -16.76
N LEU A 45 -17.04 12.61 -16.08
CA LEU A 45 -17.25 13.50 -14.92
C LEU A 45 -17.50 14.97 -15.30
N LYS A 46 -17.27 15.34 -16.57
CA LYS A 46 -17.35 16.72 -17.06
C LYS A 46 -16.43 17.69 -16.28
N LEU A 47 -15.29 17.18 -15.81
CA LEU A 47 -14.27 17.94 -15.09
C LEU A 47 -13.13 18.37 -16.01
N ARG A 48 -12.45 19.45 -15.63
CA ARG A 48 -11.21 19.90 -16.30
C ARG A 48 -10.11 18.82 -16.17
N PRO A 49 -9.28 18.59 -17.20
CA PRO A 49 -8.11 17.71 -17.07
C PRO A 49 -7.15 18.19 -15.99
N VAL A 50 -6.46 17.24 -15.36
CA VAL A 50 -5.31 17.50 -14.49
C VAL A 50 -4.12 17.83 -15.38
N THR A 51 -3.39 18.90 -15.04
CA THR A 51 -2.24 19.39 -15.83
C THR A 51 -0.93 19.03 -15.15
N TYR A 52 0.18 19.00 -15.90
CA TYR A 52 1.51 18.70 -15.36
C TYR A 52 1.93 19.59 -14.19
N LEU A 53 1.54 20.86 -14.22
CA LEU A 53 1.89 21.86 -13.22
C LEU A 53 0.78 22.10 -12.19
N SER A 54 -0.35 21.38 -12.26
CA SER A 54 -1.24 21.34 -11.10
C SER A 54 -0.57 20.48 -10.05
N GLY A 55 0.37 21.08 -9.32
CA GLY A 55 1.06 20.56 -8.13
C GLY A 55 0.10 20.30 -6.96
N THR A 56 -1.13 19.94 -7.28
CA THR A 56 -2.26 19.63 -6.43
C THR A 56 -2.78 18.23 -6.75
N GLN A 57 -1.89 17.31 -7.14
CA GLN A 57 -2.02 15.96 -6.58
C GLN A 57 -1.72 16.20 -5.10
N GLY A 58 -2.72 16.62 -4.33
CA GLY A 58 -2.59 16.92 -2.91
C GLY A 58 -1.73 15.82 -2.35
N SER A 59 -0.63 16.20 -1.68
CA SER A 59 0.23 15.19 -1.09
C SER A 59 -0.71 14.28 -0.30
N ILE A 60 -0.55 12.96 -0.36
CA ILE A 60 -1.40 12.04 0.43
C ILE A 60 -1.46 12.52 1.90
N THR A 61 -0.44 13.26 2.36
CA THR A 61 -0.39 13.95 3.65
C THR A 61 -1.45 15.04 3.89
N ASP A 62 -2.08 15.59 2.85
CA ASP A 62 -3.10 16.64 2.96
C ASP A 62 -4.51 16.06 3.19
N LEU A 63 -4.70 14.79 2.82
CA LEU A 63 -5.93 14.03 3.04
C LEU A 63 -5.75 13.09 4.24
N PRO A 64 -6.77 12.94 5.11
CA PRO A 64 -6.76 11.90 6.13
C PRO A 64 -6.49 10.52 5.50
N THR A 65 -5.41 9.87 5.92
CA THR A 65 -4.95 8.60 5.34
C THR A 65 -4.63 7.60 6.43
N GLY A 66 -5.25 6.41 6.37
CA GLY A 66 -4.96 5.29 7.27
C GLY A 66 -4.25 4.16 6.52
N TYR A 67 -3.04 3.82 6.94
CA TYR A 67 -2.29 2.66 6.45
C TYR A 67 -2.61 1.42 7.29
N ILE A 68 -3.19 0.41 6.64
CA ILE A 68 -3.77 -0.77 7.29
C ILE A 68 -2.77 -1.93 7.46
N TRP A 69 -1.59 -1.62 8.00
CA TRP A 69 -0.58 -2.60 8.41
C TRP A 69 -0.20 -2.40 9.88
N SER A 70 0.39 -3.44 10.48
CA SER A 70 0.90 -3.34 11.86
C SER A 70 2.08 -2.37 11.97
N PRO A 71 2.07 -1.42 12.93
CA PRO A 71 3.21 -0.51 13.15
C PRO A 71 4.49 -1.24 13.57
N HIS A 72 4.41 -2.51 13.98
CA HIS A 72 5.56 -3.36 14.25
C HIS A 72 6.31 -3.80 12.99
N LEU A 73 5.66 -3.81 11.82
CA LEU A 73 6.29 -4.13 10.55
C LEU A 73 7.01 -2.92 9.97
N VAL A 74 6.26 -1.82 9.86
CA VAL A 74 6.78 -0.53 9.41
C VAL A 74 6.17 0.55 10.29
N PRO A 75 6.95 1.17 11.20
CA PRO A 75 6.45 2.25 12.04
C PRO A 75 6.14 3.49 11.19
N LYS A 76 5.20 4.31 11.66
CA LYS A 76 4.89 5.61 11.04
C LYS A 76 6.17 6.48 11.01
N PRO A 77 6.66 6.88 9.82
CA PRO A 77 7.73 7.85 9.71
C PRO A 77 7.38 9.18 10.40
N GLU A 78 8.35 9.78 11.08
CA GLU A 78 8.20 11.08 11.76
C GLU A 78 7.86 12.21 10.79
N ASP A 79 8.23 12.06 9.51
CA ASP A 79 7.93 13.04 8.45
C ASP A 79 6.55 12.84 7.81
N TRP A 80 5.73 11.91 8.34
CA TRP A 80 4.31 11.81 8.03
C TRP A 80 3.52 12.64 9.03
N GLY A 81 2.96 13.74 8.54
CA GLY A 81 2.21 14.71 9.35
C GLY A 81 1.00 14.10 10.09
N PRO A 82 0.26 14.93 10.85
CA PRO A 82 -0.79 14.45 11.77
C PRO A 82 -2.02 13.86 11.08
N LYS A 83 -2.16 14.01 9.76
CA LYS A 83 -3.29 13.48 8.98
C LYS A 83 -3.08 12.04 8.50
N VAL A 84 -1.92 11.45 8.75
CA VAL A 84 -1.56 10.12 8.26
C VAL A 84 -1.30 9.21 9.44
N ASP A 85 -1.99 8.08 9.54
CA ASP A 85 -1.78 7.12 10.63
C ASP A 85 -1.54 5.70 10.12
N VAL A 86 -0.79 4.92 10.88
CA VAL A 86 -0.60 3.47 10.68
C VAL A 86 -1.46 2.77 11.71
N VAL A 87 -2.56 2.16 11.28
CA VAL A 87 -3.69 1.81 12.16
C VAL A 87 -3.77 0.32 12.51
N GLY A 88 -2.89 -0.52 11.98
CA GLY A 88 -2.97 -1.97 12.15
C GLY A 88 -3.72 -2.68 11.03
N PHE A 89 -3.75 -4.01 11.09
CA PHE A 89 -4.43 -4.83 10.09
C PHE A 89 -5.95 -4.83 10.27
N CYS A 90 -6.67 -4.86 9.15
CA CYS A 90 -8.09 -5.15 9.14
C CYS A 90 -8.29 -6.68 9.13
N PHE A 91 -8.73 -7.24 10.26
CA PHE A 91 -9.06 -8.66 10.34
C PHE A 91 -10.55 -8.88 10.07
N LEU A 92 -10.84 -9.86 9.20
CA LEU A 92 -12.19 -10.40 9.06
C LEU A 92 -12.28 -11.66 9.93
N ASN A 93 -13.37 -11.78 10.69
CA ASN A 93 -13.62 -12.98 11.48
C ASN A 93 -14.23 -14.10 10.59
N LEU A 94 -13.44 -14.59 9.62
CA LEU A 94 -13.89 -15.58 8.64
C LEU A 94 -13.85 -17.02 9.16
N ALA A 95 -13.21 -17.26 10.29
CA ALA A 95 -13.02 -18.60 10.84
C ALA A 95 -14.25 -19.13 11.61
N SER A 96 -15.32 -18.35 11.72
CA SER A 96 -16.52 -18.75 12.49
C SER A 96 -17.25 -19.95 11.88
N ASP A 97 -17.18 -20.12 10.56
CA ASP A 97 -17.98 -21.12 9.83
C ASP A 97 -17.11 -22.22 9.19
N PHE A 98 -15.81 -22.26 9.50
CA PHE A 98 -14.90 -23.25 8.95
C PHE A 98 -14.89 -24.52 9.80
N THR A 99 -15.41 -25.61 9.24
CA THR A 99 -15.27 -26.96 9.82
C THR A 99 -14.13 -27.70 9.12
N PRO A 100 -12.97 -27.92 9.78
CA PRO A 100 -11.86 -28.65 9.18
C PRO A 100 -12.22 -30.12 8.98
N GLU A 101 -11.67 -30.75 7.94
CA GLU A 101 -11.77 -32.20 7.77
C GLU A 101 -11.04 -32.95 8.90
N GLU A 102 -11.58 -34.10 9.30
CA GLU A 102 -11.05 -34.91 10.39
C GLU A 102 -9.60 -35.36 10.14
N SER A 103 -9.24 -35.60 8.88
CA SER A 103 -7.88 -35.94 8.44
C SER A 103 -6.88 -34.84 8.77
N LEU A 104 -7.24 -33.57 8.55
CA LEU A 104 -6.42 -32.41 8.84
C LEU A 104 -6.25 -32.23 10.35
N LEU A 105 -7.33 -32.37 11.12
CA LEU A 105 -7.28 -32.31 12.59
C LEU A 105 -6.34 -33.37 13.16
N LYS A 106 -6.50 -34.64 12.76
CA LYS A 106 -5.63 -35.74 13.20
C LYS A 106 -4.16 -35.51 12.86
N TRP A 107 -3.89 -34.92 11.69
CA TRP A 107 -2.53 -34.57 11.30
C TRP A 107 -1.95 -33.43 12.15
N LEU A 108 -2.71 -32.36 12.38
CA LEU A 108 -2.31 -31.23 13.23
C LEU A 108 -2.02 -31.67 14.67
N GLU A 109 -2.77 -32.63 15.20
CA GLU A 109 -2.63 -33.18 16.55
C GLU A 109 -1.48 -34.21 16.67
N GLY A 110 -0.84 -34.60 15.58
CA GLY A 110 0.19 -35.66 15.51
C GLY A 110 1.53 -35.37 16.21
N GLY A 111 1.61 -34.32 17.03
CA GLY A 111 2.73 -34.02 17.93
C GLY A 111 3.96 -33.33 17.31
N LYS A 112 4.05 -33.27 15.97
CA LYS A 112 5.07 -32.47 15.28
C LYS A 112 4.50 -31.11 14.89
N ASN A 113 5.26 -30.04 15.12
CA ASN A 113 4.84 -28.70 14.74
C ASN A 113 4.65 -28.60 13.21
N PRO A 114 3.44 -28.32 12.73
CA PRO A 114 3.16 -28.22 11.30
C PRO A 114 3.80 -26.95 10.70
N ILE A 115 4.16 -27.02 9.41
CA ILE A 115 4.62 -25.86 8.63
C ILE A 115 3.61 -25.62 7.51
N TYR A 116 3.07 -24.40 7.45
CA TYR A 116 2.23 -23.96 6.34
C TYR A 116 3.10 -23.35 5.23
N VAL A 117 2.90 -23.81 4.00
CA VAL A 117 3.55 -23.26 2.80
C VAL A 117 2.46 -22.86 1.81
N GLY A 118 2.39 -21.58 1.48
CA GLY A 118 1.44 -21.04 0.52
C GLY A 118 2.01 -19.79 -0.13
N PHE A 119 1.97 -19.73 -1.46
CA PHE A 119 2.50 -18.61 -2.25
C PHE A 119 1.39 -17.72 -2.83
N GLY A 120 0.12 -18.08 -2.62
CA GLY A 120 -1.02 -17.47 -3.31
C GLY A 120 -1.07 -17.86 -4.79
N SER A 121 -1.90 -17.16 -5.57
CA SER A 121 -1.83 -17.25 -7.03
C SER A 121 -0.56 -16.54 -7.50
N LEU A 122 0.17 -17.17 -8.42
CA LEU A 122 1.32 -16.60 -9.12
C LEU A 122 0.89 -16.03 -10.47
#